data_AF-A0A8J3D7S5-F1
#
_entry.id   AF-A0A8J3D7S5-F1
#
_cell.length_a   1.000
_cell.length_b   1.000
_cell.length_c   1.000
_cell.angle_alpha   90.00
_cell.angle_beta   90.00
_cell.angle_gamma   90.00
#
_symmetry.space_group_name_H-M   'P 1'
#
loop_
_entity.id
_entity.type
_entity.pdbx_description
1 polymer ?
#
loop_
_entity_poly.entity_id
_entity_poly.type
_entity_poly.pdbx_seq_one_letter_code
_entity_poly.pdbx_strand_id
1 'polypeptide(L)'
;MNTVRSGGGGLVNPVHSSGKDSDLWPIDYCVYSPKDDGKTKNDHFQEMFMHLVTIKQLKARTILLDTRYASVANLKLIHRSE
;
A
#
# COMPACT_ATOMS: atom_id res chain seq x y z
N MET A 1 9.84 8.64 0.15
CA MET A 1 8.49 8.65 -0.45
C MET A 1 8.07 7.20 -0.66
N ASN A 2 6.94 6.77 -0.11
CA ASN A 2 6.47 5.38 -0.24
C ASN A 2 5.45 5.33 -1.36
N THR A 3 5.59 4.40 -2.30
CA THR A 3 4.68 4.26 -3.45
C THR A 3 3.98 2.91 -3.38
N VAL A 4 2.67 2.85 -3.51
CA VAL A 4 1.93 1.60 -3.68
C VAL A 4 1.58 1.44 -5.15
N ARG A 5 2.06 0.35 -5.76
CA ARG A 5 1.72 -0.02 -7.14
C ARG A 5 0.89 -1.29 -7.16
N SER A 6 -0.15 -1.30 -7.99
CA SER A 6 -0.86 -2.53 -8.36
C SER A 6 -0.32 -3.03 -9.70
N GLY A 7 0.30 -4.21 -9.72
CA GLY A 7 0.56 -4.93 -10.97
C GLY A 7 -0.75 -5.49 -11.52
N GLY A 8 -0.94 -5.46 -12.84
CA GLY A 8 -2.20 -5.82 -13.53
C GLY A 8 -2.79 -7.21 -13.20
N GLY A 9 -2.04 -8.10 -12.54
CA GLY A 9 -2.44 -9.45 -12.15
C GLY A 9 -2.82 -9.65 -10.68
N GLY A 10 -3.18 -8.60 -9.93
CA GLY A 10 -3.63 -8.74 -8.54
C GLY A 10 -2.52 -8.71 -7.49
N LEU A 11 -1.33 -8.22 -7.83
CA LEU A 11 -0.30 -7.99 -6.81
C LEU A 11 -0.35 -6.53 -6.33
N VAL A 12 -0.42 -6.33 -5.01
CA VAL A 12 -0.28 -5.01 -4.36
C VAL A 12 1.06 -4.95 -3.65
N ASN A 13 1.89 -3.97 -3.99
CA ASN A 13 3.25 -3.88 -3.43
C ASN A 13 3.54 -2.43 -2.98
N PRO A 14 3.84 -2.18 -1.70
CA PRO A 14 4.43 -0.94 -1.24
C PRO A 14 5.93 -0.96 -1.54
N VAL A 15 6.42 0.10 -2.15
CA VAL A 15 7.84 0.32 -2.42
C VAL A 15 8.30 1.57 -1.67
N HIS A 16 9.49 1.50 -1.10
CA HIS A 16 10.18 2.65 -0.51
C HIS A 16 11.07 3.29 -1.56
N SER A 17 11.05 4.62 -1.64
CA SER A 17 12.02 5.40 -2.40
C SER A 17 12.67 6.44 -1.50
N SER A 18 13.99 6.56 -1.65
CA SER A 18 14.82 7.60 -1.04
C SER A 18 14.53 9.00 -1.62
N GLY A 19 13.76 9.08 -2.72
CA GLY A 19 13.53 10.32 -3.46
C GLY A 19 14.63 10.67 -4.46
N LYS A 20 15.63 9.78 -4.63
CA LYS A 20 16.58 9.82 -5.74
C LYS A 20 16.04 8.99 -6.90
N ASP A 21 16.36 9.42 -8.13
CA ASP A 21 15.97 8.68 -9.32
C ASP A 21 16.47 7.24 -9.25
N SER A 22 15.56 6.29 -9.52
CA SER A 22 15.80 4.83 -9.67
C SER A 22 15.82 3.98 -8.40
N ASP A 23 15.74 4.55 -7.19
CA ASP A 23 15.70 3.76 -5.95
C ASP A 23 14.26 3.33 -5.61
N LEU A 24 13.88 2.10 -5.97
CA LEU A 24 12.61 1.47 -5.55
C LEU A 24 12.88 0.15 -4.82
N TRP A 25 12.65 0.14 -3.52
CA TRP A 25 12.85 -1.02 -2.65
C TRP A 25 11.50 -1.62 -2.28
N PRO A 26 11.15 -2.86 -2.68
CA PRO A 26 9.93 -3.50 -2.23
C PRO A 26 9.98 -3.72 -0.71
N ILE A 27 8.92 -3.28 -0.01
CA ILE A 27 8.81 -3.37 1.45
C ILE A 27 7.95 -4.57 1.86
N ASP A 28 6.92 -4.86 1.09
CA ASP A 28 5.95 -5.93 1.33
C ASP A 28 5.29 -6.36 0.02
N TYR A 29 4.52 -7.43 0.03
CA TYR A 29 3.63 -7.76 -1.09
C TYR A 29 2.37 -8.46 -0.60
N CYS A 30 1.26 -8.21 -1.29
CA CYS A 30 0.01 -8.90 -1.05
C CYS A 30 -0.54 -9.44 -2.37
N VAL A 31 -0.89 -10.72 -2.38
CA VAL A 31 -1.54 -11.39 -3.51
C VAL A 31 -3.06 -11.26 -3.35
N TYR A 32 -3.70 -10.68 -4.35
CA TYR A 32 -5.16 -10.59 -4.44
C TYR A 32 -5.72 -11.94 -4.89
N SER A 33 -6.37 -12.65 -3.97
CA SER A 33 -7.09 -13.89 -4.28
C SER A 33 -8.53 -13.85 -3.76
N PRO A 34 -9.43 -13.12 -4.44
CA PRO A 34 -10.81 -12.92 -3.98
C PRO A 34 -11.61 -14.23 -3.92
N LYS A 35 -11.16 -15.29 -4.60
CA LYS A 35 -11.78 -16.62 -4.55
C LYS A 35 -11.48 -17.34 -3.24
N ASP A 36 -10.36 -17.05 -2.61
CA ASP A 36 -9.88 -17.74 -1.42
C ASP A 36 -10.27 -17.00 -0.13
N ASP A 37 -10.29 -15.67 -0.15
CA ASP A 37 -10.54 -14.84 1.04
C ASP A 37 -11.79 -13.95 0.98
N GLY A 38 -12.42 -13.81 -0.19
CA GLY A 38 -13.58 -12.94 -0.38
C GLY A 38 -13.29 -11.44 -0.23
N LYS A 39 -12.01 -11.04 -0.16
CA LYS A 39 -11.60 -9.64 0.06
C LYS A 39 -11.56 -8.86 -1.24
N THR A 40 -11.86 -7.58 -1.15
CA THR A 40 -11.67 -6.64 -2.26
C THR A 40 -10.22 -6.16 -2.29
N LYS A 41 -9.80 -5.59 -3.42
CA LYS A 41 -8.47 -4.95 -3.52
C LYS A 41 -8.25 -3.85 -2.46
N ASN A 42 -9.32 -3.16 -2.05
CA ASN A 42 -9.23 -2.14 -1.00
C ASN A 42 -9.00 -2.75 0.37
N ASP A 43 -9.64 -3.89 0.69
CA ASP A 43 -9.41 -4.57 1.96
C ASP A 43 -7.94 -5.00 2.09
N HIS A 44 -7.39 -5.60 1.03
CA HIS A 44 -5.96 -5.93 0.99
C HIS A 44 -5.05 -4.71 1.12
N PHE A 45 -5.41 -3.58 0.50
CA PHE A 45 -4.66 -2.35 0.65
C PHE A 45 -4.64 -1.87 2.10
N GLN A 46 -5.80 -1.85 2.76
CA GLN A 46 -5.92 -1.39 4.14
C GLN A 46 -5.16 -2.30 5.10
N GLU A 47 -5.28 -3.62 4.96
CA GLU A 47 -4.55 -4.59 5.78
C GLU A 47 -3.04 -4.45 5.60
N MET A 48 -2.57 -4.37 4.35
CA MET A 48 -1.16 -4.18 4.04
C MET A 48 -0.64 -2.86 4.62
N PHE A 49 -1.39 -1.77 4.47
CA PHE A 49 -1.01 -0.47 5.02
C PHE A 49 -0.90 -0.52 6.55
N MET A 50 -1.89 -1.11 7.22
CA MET A 50 -1.86 -1.28 8.67
C MET A 50 -0.69 -2.14 9.13
N HIS A 51 -0.35 -3.19 8.39
CA HIS A 51 0.83 -4.01 8.66
C HIS A 51 2.14 -3.20 8.58
N LEU A 52 2.28 -2.33 7.57
CA LEU A 52 3.43 -1.44 7.42
C LEU A 52 3.56 -0.48 8.61
N VAL A 53 2.46 0.11 9.06
CA VAL A 53 2.45 1.10 10.15
C VAL A 53 2.68 0.43 11.51
N THR A 54 1.97 -0.65 11.79
CA THR A 54 1.95 -1.25 13.13
C THR A 54 3.11 -2.20 13.39
N ILE A 55 3.46 -3.05 12.42
CA ILE A 55 4.49 -4.08 12.59
C ILE A 55 5.83 -3.58 12.06
N LYS A 56 5.87 -3.00 10.86
CA LYS A 56 7.12 -2.51 10.26
C LYS A 56 7.49 -1.09 10.71
N GLN A 57 6.62 -0.42 11.48
CA GLN A 57 6.82 0.94 12.01
C GLN A 57 7.29 1.93 10.94
N LEU A 58 6.75 1.78 9.73
CA LEU A 58 7.17 2.54 8.57
C LEU A 58 6.73 4.00 8.70
N LYS A 59 7.69 4.91 8.86
CA LYS A 59 7.44 6.35 8.85
C LYS A 59 7.52 6.90 7.43
N ALA A 60 6.37 7.31 6.89
CA ALA A 60 6.26 7.87 5.55
C ALA A 60 5.90 9.35 5.63
N ARG A 61 6.71 10.23 5.02
CA ARG A 61 6.33 11.64 4.85
C ARG A 61 5.41 11.88 3.64
N THR A 62 5.44 10.97 2.68
CA THR A 62 4.69 11.08 1.43
C THR A 62 4.34 9.70 0.95
N ILE A 63 3.05 9.49 0.66
CA ILE A 63 2.49 8.24 0.14
C ILE A 63 1.93 8.51 -1.25
N LEU A 64 2.41 7.76 -2.24
CA LEU A 64 1.92 7.75 -3.61
C LEU A 64 1.11 6.47 -3.82
N LEU A 65 -0.11 6.58 -4.33
CA LEU A 65 -0.98 5.44 -4.61
C LEU A 65 -1.70 5.64 -5.95
N ASP A 66 -2.09 4.51 -6.57
CA ASP A 66 -2.94 4.54 -7.76
C ASP A 66 -4.34 5.09 -7.43
N THR A 67 -4.96 5.79 -8.39
CA THR A 67 -6.34 6.32 -8.29
C THR A 67 -7.38 5.28 -7.85
N ARG A 68 -7.18 3.99 -8.13
CA ARG A 68 -8.05 2.89 -7.70
C ARG A 68 -8.11 2.72 -6.18
N TYR A 69 -7.11 3.22 -5.46
CA TYR A 69 -7.05 3.22 -4.00
C TYR A 69 -7.38 4.58 -3.37
N ALA A 70 -7.70 5.62 -4.17
CA ALA A 70 -7.97 6.97 -3.70
C ALA A 70 -9.37 7.16 -3.09
N SER A 71 -9.94 6.12 -2.48
CA SER A 71 -11.23 6.20 -1.80
C SER A 71 -11.13 7.05 -0.52
N VAL A 72 -12.22 7.73 -0.14
CA VAL A 72 -12.27 8.54 1.09
C VAL A 72 -11.94 7.71 2.34
N ALA A 73 -12.34 6.43 2.36
CA ALA A 73 -12.02 5.53 3.46
C ALA A 73 -10.51 5.30 3.60
N ASN A 74 -9.82 5.00 2.48
CA ASN A 74 -8.37 4.79 2.48
C ASN A 74 -7.61 6.07 2.84
N LEU A 75 -8.05 7.23 2.33
CA LEU A 75 -7.43 8.51 2.66
C LEU A 75 -7.58 8.85 4.16
N LYS A 76 -8.75 8.59 4.75
CA LYS A 76 -8.95 8.75 6.20
C LYS A 76 -8.09 7.77 7.01
N LEU A 77 -7.93 6.53 6.55
CA LEU A 77 -7.07 5.54 7.20
C LEU A 77 -5.62 6.02 7.24
N ILE A 78 -5.10 6.45 6.08
CA ILE A 78 -3.75 6.99 5.96
C ILE A 78 -3.56 8.18 6.90
N HIS A 79 -4.44 9.17 6.82
CA HIS A 79 -4.32 10.41 7.61
C HIS A 79 -4.35 10.18 9.13
N ARG A 80 -5.09 9.16 9.60
CA ARG A 80 -5.18 8.82 11.03
C ARG A 80 -4.00 8.00 11.55
N SER A 81 -3.15 7.53 10.63
CA SER A 81 -2.00 6.69 10.95
C SER A 81 -0.68 7.47 10.97
N GLU A 82 -0.74 8.79 10.71
CA GLU A 82 0.37 9.74 10.84
C GLU A 82 0.58 10.22 12.28
#